data_AF-B0WKM1-F1
#
_entry.id   AF-B0WKM1-F1
#
_cell.length_a   1.000
_cell.length_b   1.000
_cell.length_c   1.000
_cell.angle_alpha   90.00
_cell.angle_beta   90.00
_cell.angle_gamma   90.00
#
_symmetry.space_group_name_H-M   'P 1'
#
loop_
_entity.id
_entity.type
_entity.pdbx_description
1 polymer ?
#
loop_
_entity_poly.entity_id
_entity_poly.type
_entity_poly.pdbx_seq_one_letter_code
_entity_poly.pdbx_strand_id
1 'polypeptide(L)'
;MISGSQPSVHCLASEDPYFISQYRRPPKKPAVQRKGGILLKTLQGILKEIRVKVFNFPSRNASMVVAIDKEGDDKSTAQLAQELLGSIVYVSWPHLTEAKVVKVADAKTVYEKDREERPNNEKFFGTCVKAIVEHHSNRLAIDLGEIRQLVHVKTCVGSEYVLKDDRYVLNKLWNQGETMYPVQAIVTDLREALRTLKPYQEVQEMFPENCVVFLRATQWYGSMGHVVDVTAGHKRIKTRFEIYEEPNLDTVLKIDDEARSHYLTTYDAASSIGISANLLSRLSSTIYMVTGGRRSLNVDEKGKMNIGLQLSWCRRTLKRLAIRERWRRIGCTRTRRSTG
;
A
#
# COMPACT_ATOMS: atom_id res chain seq x y z
N MET A 1 -19.11 28.24 -28.72
CA MET A 1 -18.88 26.78 -28.81
C MET A 1 -17.40 26.51 -28.64
N ILE A 2 -16.95 26.12 -27.45
CA ILE A 2 -15.80 25.22 -27.26
C ILE A 2 -16.20 24.32 -26.09
N SER A 3 -16.60 23.11 -26.43
CA SER A 3 -16.82 21.99 -25.54
C SER A 3 -15.47 21.49 -25.02
N GLY A 4 -15.29 21.41 -23.71
CA GLY A 4 -14.07 20.85 -23.13
C GLY A 4 -14.15 20.69 -21.61
N SER A 5 -14.29 19.44 -21.18
CA SER A 5 -13.98 18.86 -19.86
C SER A 5 -14.39 19.62 -18.58
N GLN A 6 -15.31 19.02 -17.82
CA GLN A 6 -15.72 19.45 -16.47
C GLN A 6 -14.51 19.45 -15.50
N PRO A 7 -14.22 20.57 -14.81
CA PRO A 7 -13.26 20.59 -13.71
C PRO A 7 -13.91 20.07 -12.42
N SER A 8 -13.39 18.99 -11.87
CA SER A 8 -13.82 18.41 -10.58
C SER A 8 -13.13 19.12 -9.41
N VAL A 9 -13.89 19.68 -8.47
CA VAL A 9 -13.36 20.29 -7.24
C VAL A 9 -13.43 19.26 -6.11
N HIS A 10 -12.37 19.10 -5.31
CA HIS A 10 -12.37 18.25 -4.12
C HIS A 10 -12.10 19.10 -2.88
N CYS A 11 -12.95 18.94 -1.85
CA CYS A 11 -12.70 19.42 -0.50
C CYS A 11 -11.88 18.39 0.27
N LEU A 12 -10.87 18.85 1.00
CA LEU A 12 -10.32 18.10 2.12
C LEU A 12 -11.13 18.48 3.36
N ALA A 13 -11.85 17.52 3.92
CA ALA A 13 -12.50 17.70 5.21
C ALA A 13 -11.40 17.87 6.29
N SER A 14 -11.37 19.05 6.90
CA SER A 14 -10.59 19.35 8.09
C SER A 14 -11.13 18.53 9.27
N GLU A 15 -10.37 17.57 9.76
CA GLU A 15 -10.63 16.93 11.05
C GLU A 15 -10.06 17.82 12.16
N ASP A 16 -10.94 18.43 12.95
CA ASP A 16 -10.57 19.22 14.13
C ASP A 16 -9.90 18.32 15.19
N PRO A 17 -8.72 18.69 15.71
CA PRO A 17 -7.90 17.83 16.56
C PRO A 17 -8.11 18.10 18.06
N TYR A 18 -9.34 18.25 18.56
CA TYR A 18 -9.56 18.38 20.03
C TYR A 18 -10.92 17.83 20.48
N PHE A 19 -11.02 16.51 20.63
CA PHE A 19 -12.09 15.91 21.44
C PHE A 19 -11.62 14.62 22.14
N ILE A 20 -10.67 14.78 23.08
CA ILE A 20 -10.31 13.74 24.04
C ILE A 20 -10.89 14.15 25.39
N SER A 21 -12.04 13.60 25.75
CA SER A 21 -12.43 13.45 27.15
C SER A 21 -13.56 12.42 27.30
N GLN A 22 -13.17 11.28 27.86
CA GLN A 22 -13.97 10.37 28.70
C GLN A 22 -15.29 9.82 28.14
N TYR A 23 -15.19 8.75 27.35
CA TYR A 23 -16.23 7.70 27.33
C TYR A 23 -15.57 6.33 27.48
N ARG A 24 -15.73 5.72 28.67
CA ARG A 24 -15.51 4.28 28.86
C ARG A 24 -16.44 3.54 27.90
N ARG A 25 -15.89 2.89 26.88
CA ARG A 25 -16.66 2.02 25.99
C ARG A 25 -17.27 0.87 26.82
N PRO A 26 -18.59 0.62 26.76
CA PRO A 26 -19.17 -0.57 27.37
C PRO A 26 -18.61 -1.83 26.69
N PRO A 27 -18.61 -3.00 27.36
CA PRO A 27 -18.08 -4.23 26.77
C PRO A 27 -18.85 -4.55 25.49
N LYS A 28 -18.15 -4.57 24.35
CA LYS A 28 -18.70 -5.09 23.10
C LYS A 28 -19.07 -6.55 23.34
N LYS A 29 -20.35 -6.89 23.12
CA LYS A 29 -20.82 -8.27 23.08
C LYS A 29 -19.92 -9.06 22.10
N PRO A 30 -19.48 -10.30 22.42
CA PRO A 30 -18.77 -11.12 21.46
C PRO A 30 -19.64 -11.26 20.20
N ALA A 31 -19.01 -11.16 19.03
CA ALA A 31 -19.69 -11.23 17.74
C ALA A 31 -20.66 -12.42 17.74
N VAL A 32 -21.95 -12.11 17.63
CA VAL A 32 -23.03 -13.09 17.70
C VAL A 32 -22.89 -14.01 16.49
N GLN A 33 -22.58 -15.26 16.79
CA GLN A 33 -22.53 -16.38 15.87
C GLN A 33 -23.93 -16.56 15.25
N ARG A 34 -24.13 -16.04 14.04
CA ARG A 34 -25.33 -16.32 13.24
C ARG A 34 -24.95 -17.28 12.14
N LYS A 35 -25.59 -18.46 12.17
CA LYS A 35 -25.53 -19.48 11.12
C LYS A 35 -25.77 -18.83 9.76
N GLY A 36 -24.79 -18.95 8.85
CA GLY A 36 -24.89 -18.50 7.46
C GLY A 36 -23.91 -17.41 7.01
N GLY A 37 -22.87 -17.09 7.79
CA GLY A 37 -21.82 -16.17 7.34
C GLY A 37 -20.44 -16.67 7.76
N ILE A 38 -19.46 -16.56 6.86
CA ILE A 38 -18.05 -16.99 7.00
C ILE A 38 -17.30 -16.10 8.01
N LEU A 39 -17.85 -15.85 9.19
CA LEU A 39 -17.13 -15.23 10.30
C LEU A 39 -16.91 -16.28 11.37
N LEU A 40 -15.63 -16.63 11.50
CA LEU A 40 -15.07 -17.70 12.33
C LEU A 40 -15.20 -19.07 11.66
N LYS A 41 -14.36 -19.29 10.64
CA LYS A 41 -13.77 -20.61 10.40
C LYS A 41 -13.32 -21.17 11.74
N THR A 42 -13.49 -22.45 11.97
CA THR A 42 -12.93 -23.15 13.12
C THR A 42 -11.41 -22.90 13.11
N LEU A 43 -10.93 -22.01 13.98
CA LEU A 43 -9.52 -21.63 14.05
C LEU A 43 -8.90 -22.43 15.18
N GLN A 44 -7.91 -23.24 14.85
CA GLN A 44 -7.17 -24.01 15.84
C GLN A 44 -5.86 -23.30 16.18
N GLY A 45 -5.72 -22.91 17.44
CA GLY A 45 -4.48 -22.35 17.97
C GLY A 45 -3.57 -23.45 18.50
N ILE A 46 -2.37 -23.61 17.92
CA ILE A 46 -1.38 -24.57 18.36
C ILE A 46 -0.09 -23.82 18.68
N LEU A 47 0.48 -24.04 19.88
CA LEU A 47 1.77 -23.48 20.23
C LEU A 47 2.88 -24.25 19.48
N LYS A 48 3.64 -23.57 18.62
CA LYS A 48 4.75 -24.18 17.87
C LYS A 48 5.99 -23.29 17.90
N GLU A 49 7.16 -23.91 17.85
CA GLU A 49 8.45 -23.20 17.69
C GLU A 49 8.68 -22.76 16.24
N ILE A 50 7.85 -21.82 15.78
CA ILE A 50 8.08 -21.15 14.51
C ILE A 50 8.93 -19.91 14.78
N ARG A 51 10.03 -19.77 14.03
CA ARG A 51 10.97 -18.63 14.09
C ARG A 51 10.37 -17.37 13.46
N VAL A 52 9.18 -16.99 13.91
CA VAL A 52 8.39 -15.86 13.40
C VAL A 52 9.21 -14.58 13.58
N LYS A 53 9.29 -13.80 12.52
CA LYS A 53 9.99 -12.53 12.49
C LYS A 53 8.97 -11.40 12.48
N VAL A 54 8.50 -10.99 13.65
CA VAL A 54 7.66 -9.79 13.80
C VAL A 54 8.51 -8.52 13.68
N PHE A 55 9.70 -8.53 14.28
CA PHE A 55 10.62 -7.40 14.28
C PHE A 55 11.85 -7.67 13.39
N ASN A 56 13.04 -7.26 13.86
CA ASN A 56 14.26 -7.33 13.09
C ASN A 56 14.87 -8.74 13.03
N PHE A 57 14.69 -9.51 14.10
CA PHE A 57 15.23 -10.87 14.25
C PHE A 57 14.10 -11.90 14.42
N PRO A 58 14.31 -13.14 13.95
CA PRO A 58 13.38 -14.23 14.22
C PRO A 58 13.26 -14.50 15.72
N SER A 59 12.07 -14.84 16.19
CA SER A 59 11.81 -15.26 17.55
C SER A 59 12.60 -16.54 17.88
N ARG A 60 13.01 -16.65 19.15
CA ARG A 60 13.62 -17.86 19.72
C ARG A 60 12.63 -18.71 20.51
N ASN A 61 11.52 -18.09 20.94
CA ASN A 61 10.50 -18.74 21.76
C ASN A 61 9.35 -19.26 20.88
N ALA A 62 8.60 -20.22 21.41
CA ALA A 62 7.39 -20.70 20.76
C ALA A 62 6.37 -19.57 20.53
N SER A 63 5.69 -19.64 19.39
CA SER A 63 4.66 -18.69 18.98
C SER A 63 3.33 -19.42 18.82
N MET A 64 2.22 -18.76 19.12
CA MET A 64 0.89 -19.32 18.90
C MET A 64 0.61 -19.29 17.40
N VAL A 65 0.49 -20.47 16.80
CA VAL A 65 0.20 -20.63 15.38
C VAL A 65 -1.28 -20.86 15.20
N VAL A 66 -1.92 -20.06 14.36
CA VAL A 66 -3.32 -20.23 14.04
C VAL A 66 -3.43 -21.01 12.74
N ALA A 67 -3.96 -22.24 12.81
CA ALA A 67 -4.33 -23.01 11.65
C ALA A 67 -5.75 -22.65 11.22
N ILE A 68 -5.91 -22.38 9.93
CA ILE A 68 -7.23 -22.16 9.33
C ILE A 68 -7.75 -23.52 8.90
N ASP A 69 -8.77 -24.04 9.60
CA ASP A 69 -9.35 -25.33 9.26
C ASP A 69 -10.04 -25.27 7.88
N LYS A 70 -9.86 -26.37 7.14
CA LYS A 70 -10.52 -26.60 5.85
C LYS A 70 -11.88 -27.23 6.10
N GLU A 71 -12.90 -26.44 6.40
CA GLU A 71 -14.26 -26.94 6.28
C GLU A 71 -14.73 -26.81 4.83
N GLY A 72 -14.66 -27.94 4.11
CA GLY A 72 -15.72 -28.38 3.21
C GLY A 72 -16.07 -27.54 1.98
N ASP A 73 -15.10 -26.92 1.30
CA ASP A 73 -15.36 -26.27 0.02
C ASP A 73 -14.37 -26.76 -1.05
N ASP A 74 -14.47 -28.04 -1.42
CA ASP A 74 -13.93 -28.57 -2.69
C ASP A 74 -14.75 -28.04 -3.89
N LYS A 75 -15.12 -26.76 -3.85
CA LYS A 75 -15.76 -26.08 -4.98
C LYS A 75 -14.76 -26.06 -6.14
N SER A 76 -15.27 -26.37 -7.32
CA SER A 76 -14.47 -26.23 -8.52
C SER A 76 -14.13 -24.75 -8.73
N THR A 77 -12.97 -24.48 -9.33
CA THR A 77 -12.50 -23.12 -9.60
C THR A 77 -13.54 -22.32 -10.41
N ALA A 78 -14.30 -22.98 -11.28
CA ALA A 78 -15.37 -22.39 -12.06
C ALA A 78 -16.58 -21.98 -11.21
N GLN A 79 -17.02 -22.82 -10.26
CA GLN A 79 -18.12 -22.48 -9.34
C GLN A 79 -17.75 -21.30 -8.45
N LEU A 80 -16.51 -21.31 -7.94
CA LEU A 80 -16.00 -20.26 -7.08
C LEU A 80 -15.84 -18.94 -7.84
N ALA A 81 -15.46 -19.01 -9.12
CA ALA A 81 -15.47 -17.86 -10.02
C ALA A 81 -16.88 -17.29 -10.21
N GLN A 82 -17.90 -18.11 -10.42
CA GLN A 82 -19.29 -17.64 -10.56
C GLN A 82 -19.80 -16.95 -9.28
N GLU A 83 -19.45 -17.47 -8.11
CA GLU A 83 -19.88 -16.91 -6.82
C GLU A 83 -19.13 -15.62 -6.47
N LEU A 84 -17.81 -15.60 -6.64
CA LEU A 84 -16.98 -14.52 -6.11
C LEU A 84 -16.66 -13.41 -7.12
N LEU A 85 -16.65 -13.68 -8.44
CA LEU A 85 -16.23 -12.67 -9.42
C LEU A 85 -17.13 -11.43 -9.37
N GLY A 86 -16.51 -10.26 -9.23
CA GLY A 86 -17.22 -8.98 -9.16
C GLY A 86 -17.89 -8.68 -7.82
N SER A 87 -17.95 -9.66 -6.90
CA SER A 87 -18.42 -9.45 -5.54
C SER A 87 -17.40 -8.67 -4.70
N ILE A 88 -17.89 -8.05 -3.63
CA ILE A 88 -17.07 -7.39 -2.61
C ILE A 88 -16.80 -8.40 -1.51
N VAL A 89 -15.52 -8.61 -1.22
CA VAL A 89 -15.04 -9.55 -0.20
C VAL A 89 -14.09 -8.84 0.75
N TYR A 90 -13.82 -9.46 1.89
CA TYR A 90 -12.86 -8.97 2.87
C TYR A 90 -11.63 -9.87 2.87
N VAL A 91 -10.44 -9.26 2.73
CA VAL A 91 -9.15 -9.92 2.59
C VAL A 91 -8.15 -9.44 3.65
N SER A 92 -6.96 -10.03 3.67
CA SER A 92 -5.89 -9.70 4.64
C SER A 92 -6.22 -10.04 6.10
N TRP A 93 -6.87 -11.18 6.35
CA TRP A 93 -7.08 -11.68 7.71
C TRP A 93 -5.74 -11.76 8.49
N PRO A 94 -5.66 -11.28 9.75
CA PRO A 94 -6.76 -10.82 10.62
C PRO A 94 -7.17 -9.34 10.41
N HIS A 95 -6.36 -8.55 9.71
CA HIS A 95 -6.64 -7.14 9.40
C HIS A 95 -7.51 -7.02 8.16
N LEU A 96 -8.80 -7.34 8.32
CA LEU A 96 -9.75 -7.38 7.22
C LEU A 96 -9.85 -6.03 6.50
N THR A 97 -9.64 -6.08 5.19
CA THR A 97 -9.73 -4.94 4.27
C THR A 97 -10.73 -5.28 3.17
N GLU A 98 -11.57 -4.31 2.81
CA GLU A 98 -12.52 -4.50 1.72
C GLU A 98 -11.77 -4.58 0.38
N ALA A 99 -12.14 -5.54 -0.45
CA ALA A 99 -11.57 -5.72 -1.77
C ALA A 99 -12.61 -6.25 -2.76
N LYS A 100 -12.45 -5.87 -4.02
CA LYS A 100 -13.28 -6.37 -5.12
C LYS A 100 -12.56 -7.48 -5.85
N VAL A 101 -13.25 -8.60 -6.06
CA VAL A 101 -12.70 -9.75 -6.79
C VAL A 101 -12.69 -9.47 -8.29
N VAL A 102 -11.53 -9.64 -8.92
CA VAL A 102 -11.33 -9.42 -10.36
C VAL A 102 -11.08 -10.73 -11.09
N LYS A 103 -10.27 -11.62 -10.50
CA LYS A 103 -9.93 -12.92 -11.10
C LYS A 103 -9.89 -14.01 -10.05
N VAL A 104 -10.15 -15.25 -10.47
CA VAL A 104 -9.95 -16.46 -9.69
C VAL A 104 -9.01 -17.37 -10.47
N ALA A 105 -7.95 -17.85 -9.84
CA ALA A 105 -6.89 -18.60 -10.48
C ALA A 105 -6.61 -19.91 -9.74
N ASP A 106 -6.43 -20.97 -10.52
CA ASP A 106 -5.91 -22.26 -10.10
C ASP A 106 -4.49 -22.43 -10.67
N ALA A 107 -3.84 -23.56 -10.41
CA ALA A 107 -2.55 -23.89 -10.99
C ALA A 107 -2.57 -23.88 -12.53
N LYS A 108 -3.70 -24.27 -13.13
CA LYS A 108 -3.85 -24.48 -14.58
C LYS A 108 -4.67 -23.41 -15.29
N THR A 109 -5.66 -22.81 -14.64
CA THR A 109 -6.63 -21.91 -15.30
C THR A 109 -6.85 -20.62 -14.52
N VAL A 110 -7.15 -19.55 -15.24
CA VAL A 110 -7.54 -18.24 -14.69
C VAL A 110 -8.89 -17.85 -15.27
N TYR A 111 -9.82 -17.52 -14.38
CA TYR A 111 -11.13 -16.96 -14.69
C TYR A 111 -11.11 -15.46 -14.38
N GLU A 112 -11.49 -14.63 -15.35
CA GLU A 112 -11.61 -13.19 -15.21
C GLU A 112 -13.03 -12.77 -15.60
N LYS A 113 -13.55 -11.71 -14.97
CA LYS A 113 -14.87 -11.19 -15.32
C LYS A 113 -14.89 -10.76 -16.80
N ASP A 114 -15.91 -11.19 -17.54
CA ASP A 114 -16.17 -10.83 -18.94
C ASP A 114 -15.09 -11.31 -19.94
N ARG A 115 -14.32 -12.35 -19.59
CA ARG A 115 -13.33 -12.99 -20.47
C ARG A 115 -13.41 -14.51 -20.41
N GLU A 116 -13.02 -15.15 -21.51
CA GLU A 116 -12.86 -16.61 -21.56
C GLU A 116 -11.72 -17.09 -20.65
N GLU A 117 -11.80 -18.36 -20.26
CA GLU A 117 -10.79 -19.02 -19.45
C GLU A 117 -9.42 -19.01 -20.14
N ARG A 118 -8.38 -18.69 -19.36
CA ARG A 118 -7.01 -18.65 -19.87
C ARG A 118 -6.13 -19.64 -19.13
N PRO A 119 -5.16 -20.27 -19.81
CA PRO A 119 -4.18 -21.11 -19.13
C PRO A 119 -3.32 -20.25 -18.20
N ASN A 120 -3.12 -20.72 -16.97
CA ASN A 120 -2.24 -20.11 -16.00
C ASN A 120 -0.80 -20.63 -16.15
N ASN A 121 0.16 -19.84 -15.70
CA ASN A 121 1.55 -20.28 -15.61
C ASN A 121 1.79 -20.97 -14.26
N GLU A 122 1.86 -22.31 -14.28
CA GLU A 122 2.06 -23.15 -13.08
C GLU A 122 3.29 -22.74 -12.25
N LYS A 123 4.39 -22.34 -12.91
CA LYS A 123 5.63 -21.91 -12.22
C LYS A 123 5.42 -20.60 -11.48
N PHE A 124 4.69 -19.67 -12.09
CA PHE A 124 4.34 -18.40 -11.47
C PHE A 124 3.40 -18.62 -10.28
N PHE A 125 2.36 -19.43 -10.48
CA PHE A 125 1.42 -19.81 -9.42
C PHE A 125 2.14 -20.43 -8.21
N GLY A 126 3.02 -21.41 -8.44
CA GLY A 126 3.79 -22.03 -7.36
C GLY A 126 4.72 -21.07 -6.62
N THR A 127 5.29 -20.08 -7.33
CA THR A 127 6.12 -19.04 -6.70
C THR A 127 5.26 -18.10 -5.84
N CYS A 128 4.09 -17.70 -6.32
CA CYS A 128 3.13 -16.88 -5.58
C CYS A 128 2.63 -17.60 -4.32
N VAL A 129 2.24 -18.87 -4.44
CA VAL A 129 1.79 -19.69 -3.30
C VAL A 129 2.89 -19.76 -2.24
N LYS A 130 4.13 -20.06 -2.63
CA LYS A 130 5.27 -20.08 -1.69
C LYS A 130 5.48 -18.74 -1.00
N ALA A 131 5.42 -17.64 -1.73
CA ALA A 131 5.57 -16.29 -1.17
C ALA A 131 4.44 -15.95 -0.18
N ILE A 132 3.20 -16.33 -0.49
CA ILE A 132 2.05 -16.14 0.40
C ILE A 132 2.20 -16.96 1.68
N VAL A 133 2.53 -18.25 1.55
CA VAL A 133 2.76 -19.14 2.71
C VAL A 133 3.88 -18.61 3.58
N GLU A 134 5.03 -18.24 2.98
CA GLU A 134 6.17 -17.69 3.71
C GLU A 134 5.81 -16.40 4.45
N HIS A 135 5.07 -15.49 3.81
CA HIS A 135 4.64 -14.26 4.45
C HIS A 135 3.74 -14.51 5.66
N HIS A 136 2.73 -15.37 5.51
CA HIS A 136 1.79 -15.68 6.59
C HIS A 136 2.43 -16.49 7.73
N SER A 137 3.32 -17.43 7.42
CA SER A 137 4.05 -18.20 8.43
C SER A 137 5.09 -17.36 9.17
N ASN A 138 5.92 -16.61 8.43
CA ASN A 138 7.07 -15.91 9.01
C ASN A 138 6.68 -14.58 9.67
N ARG A 139 5.61 -13.90 9.26
CA ARG A 139 5.21 -12.61 9.84
C ARG A 139 4.02 -12.69 10.76
N LEU A 140 3.05 -13.56 10.44
CA LEU A 140 1.76 -13.58 11.14
C LEU A 140 1.54 -14.83 12.00
N ALA A 141 2.42 -15.84 11.91
CA ALA A 141 2.24 -17.14 12.57
C ALA A 141 0.92 -17.83 12.17
N ILE A 142 0.54 -17.73 10.90
CA ILE A 142 -0.69 -18.32 10.37
C ILE A 142 -0.34 -19.50 9.48
N ASP A 143 -0.93 -20.66 9.76
CA ASP A 143 -0.85 -21.83 8.93
C ASP A 143 -2.07 -21.89 7.99
N LEU A 144 -1.79 -21.66 6.70
CA LEU A 144 -2.79 -21.63 5.63
C LEU A 144 -3.10 -23.02 5.07
N GLY A 145 -2.30 -24.05 5.41
CA GLY A 145 -2.36 -25.36 4.78
C GLY A 145 -2.07 -25.33 3.27
N GLU A 146 -2.48 -26.39 2.57
CA GLU A 146 -2.31 -26.48 1.10
C GLU A 146 -3.28 -25.53 0.38
N ILE A 147 -2.72 -24.64 -0.44
CA ILE A 147 -3.43 -23.65 -1.26
C ILE A 147 -3.62 -24.21 -2.67
N ARG A 148 -4.86 -24.51 -3.04
CA ARG A 148 -5.21 -24.97 -4.40
C ARG A 148 -5.61 -23.82 -5.33
N GLN A 149 -6.31 -22.82 -4.78
CA GLN A 149 -6.90 -21.73 -5.55
C GLN A 149 -6.54 -20.38 -4.92
N LEU A 150 -6.31 -19.39 -5.78
CA LEU A 150 -6.00 -18.01 -5.42
C LEU A 150 -7.03 -17.06 -6.02
N VAL A 151 -7.35 -16.00 -5.31
CA VAL A 151 -8.25 -14.94 -5.75
C VAL A 151 -7.45 -13.66 -5.91
N HIS A 152 -7.57 -13.04 -7.09
CA HIS A 152 -7.01 -11.74 -7.39
C HIS A 152 -8.04 -10.67 -7.05
N VAL A 153 -7.65 -9.77 -6.16
CA VAL A 153 -8.51 -8.72 -5.67
C VAL A 153 -7.85 -7.36 -5.82
N LYS A 154 -8.69 -6.34 -6.01
CA LYS A 154 -8.30 -4.94 -5.88
C LYS A 154 -8.79 -4.44 -4.54
N THR A 155 -7.85 -4.07 -3.66
CA THR A 155 -8.17 -3.54 -2.34
C THR A 155 -8.82 -2.17 -2.46
N CYS A 156 -9.78 -1.87 -1.60
CA CYS A 156 -10.37 -0.54 -1.47
C CYS A 156 -9.34 0.41 -0.87
N VAL A 157 -9.02 1.49 -1.58
CA VAL A 157 -8.09 2.53 -1.11
C VAL A 157 -8.84 3.61 -0.34
N GLY A 158 -10.06 3.93 -0.78
CA GLY A 158 -10.90 4.93 -0.17
C GLY A 158 -12.25 5.03 -0.88
N SER A 159 -13.01 6.06 -0.56
CA SER A 159 -14.28 6.37 -1.19
C SER A 159 -14.27 7.81 -1.67
N GLU A 160 -14.84 8.06 -2.84
CA GLU A 160 -15.02 9.39 -3.41
C GLU A 160 -16.51 9.63 -3.64
N TYR A 161 -16.93 10.90 -3.59
CA TYR A 161 -18.27 11.28 -3.99
C TYR A 161 -18.24 11.78 -5.43
N VAL A 162 -18.95 11.09 -6.32
CA VAL A 162 -19.05 11.46 -7.74
C VAL A 162 -20.43 12.02 -8.01
N LEU A 163 -20.49 13.18 -8.67
CA LEU A 163 -21.75 13.78 -9.09
C LEU A 163 -22.37 12.91 -10.21
N LYS A 164 -23.46 12.22 -9.89
CA LYS A 164 -24.29 11.48 -10.86
C LYS A 164 -25.75 11.90 -10.68
N ASP A 165 -26.43 12.26 -11.77
CA ASP A 165 -27.88 12.49 -11.80
C ASP A 165 -28.40 13.37 -10.63
N ASP A 166 -27.72 14.50 -10.40
CA ASP A 166 -28.00 15.54 -9.39
C ASP A 166 -27.64 15.23 -7.92
N ARG A 167 -27.07 14.05 -7.64
CA ARG A 167 -26.60 13.71 -6.28
C ARG A 167 -25.15 13.27 -6.27
N TYR A 168 -24.46 13.57 -5.18
CA TYR A 168 -23.13 13.01 -4.95
C TYR A 168 -23.29 11.57 -4.47
N VAL A 169 -22.95 10.62 -5.34
CA VAL A 169 -23.02 9.18 -5.06
C VAL A 169 -21.66 8.72 -4.56
N LEU A 170 -21.66 7.98 -3.45
CA LEU A 170 -20.46 7.36 -2.92
C LEU A 170 -19.96 6.29 -3.90
N ASN A 171 -18.81 6.53 -4.52
CA ASN A 171 -18.08 5.59 -5.36
C ASN A 171 -16.86 5.08 -4.59
N LYS A 172 -16.64 3.76 -4.57
CA LYS A 172 -15.45 3.19 -3.93
C LYS A 172 -14.28 3.19 -4.89
N LEU A 173 -13.15 3.71 -4.43
CA LEU A 173 -11.89 3.74 -5.15
C LEU A 173 -11.13 2.44 -4.90
N TRP A 174 -10.87 1.72 -6.00
CA TRP A 174 -10.14 0.46 -5.98
C TRP A 174 -8.69 0.70 -6.40
N ASN A 175 -7.78 -0.05 -5.79
CA ASN A 175 -6.37 -0.01 -6.16
C ASN A 175 -6.18 -0.46 -7.63
N GLN A 176 -5.24 0.16 -8.33
CA GLN A 176 -4.86 -0.25 -9.69
C GLN A 176 -4.09 -1.58 -9.67
N GLY A 177 -3.29 -1.78 -8.62
CA GLY A 177 -2.56 -3.03 -8.41
C GLY A 177 -3.49 -4.16 -7.96
N GLU A 178 -3.34 -5.32 -8.60
CA GLU A 178 -4.00 -6.57 -8.19
C GLU A 178 -3.15 -7.27 -7.14
N THR A 179 -3.80 -7.79 -6.10
CA THR A 179 -3.17 -8.57 -5.02
C THR A 179 -3.80 -9.94 -4.94
N MET A 180 -3.00 -10.95 -4.61
CA MET A 180 -3.43 -12.35 -4.60
C MET A 180 -3.62 -12.82 -3.17
N TYR A 181 -4.79 -13.38 -2.87
CA TYR A 181 -5.09 -13.98 -1.57
C TYR A 181 -5.60 -15.40 -1.75
N PRO A 182 -5.31 -16.31 -0.80
CA PRO A 182 -5.87 -17.65 -0.83
C PRO A 182 -7.36 -17.62 -0.48
N VAL A 183 -8.15 -18.47 -1.14
CA VAL A 183 -9.60 -18.61 -0.87
C VAL A 183 -9.87 -18.83 0.61
N GLN A 184 -9.03 -19.62 1.30
CA GLN A 184 -9.20 -19.88 2.72
C GLN A 184 -9.02 -18.65 3.63
N ALA A 185 -8.45 -17.54 3.17
CA ALA A 185 -8.31 -16.33 3.97
C ALA A 185 -9.35 -15.25 3.65
N ILE A 186 -10.31 -15.55 2.76
CA ILE A 186 -11.35 -14.62 2.34
C ILE A 186 -12.59 -14.77 3.21
N VAL A 187 -13.18 -13.61 3.56
CA VAL A 187 -14.42 -13.50 4.32
C VAL A 187 -15.45 -12.75 3.47
N THR A 188 -16.61 -13.34 3.22
CA THR A 188 -17.68 -12.74 2.39
C THR A 188 -18.67 -11.91 3.21
N ASP A 189 -19.06 -12.35 4.40
CA ASP A 189 -20.24 -11.83 5.11
C ASP A 189 -19.94 -10.90 6.29
N LEU A 190 -19.23 -9.80 6.04
CA LEU A 190 -19.02 -8.76 7.07
C LEU A 190 -19.97 -7.58 6.84
N ARG A 191 -21.23 -7.73 7.28
CA ARG A 191 -22.30 -6.73 7.10
C ARG A 191 -22.20 -5.52 8.04
N GLU A 192 -21.39 -5.58 9.10
CA GLU A 192 -21.47 -4.60 10.21
C GLU A 192 -20.47 -3.43 10.14
N ALA A 193 -19.40 -3.51 9.34
CA ALA A 193 -18.35 -2.47 9.36
C ALA A 193 -18.61 -1.25 8.44
N LEU A 194 -19.53 -1.36 7.48
CA LEU A 194 -19.73 -0.35 6.42
C LEU A 194 -20.79 0.72 6.75
N ARG A 195 -21.30 0.75 7.98
CA ARG A 195 -22.47 1.58 8.35
C ARG A 195 -22.18 3.06 8.58
N THR A 196 -20.95 3.53 8.37
CA THR A 196 -20.54 4.89 8.75
C THR A 196 -20.68 5.94 7.64
N LEU A 197 -20.70 5.56 6.36
CA LEU A 197 -20.78 6.54 5.25
C LEU A 197 -22.19 6.63 4.68
N LYS A 198 -22.71 7.85 4.55
CA LYS A 198 -23.99 8.10 3.88
C LYS A 198 -23.82 7.75 2.39
N PRO A 199 -24.74 6.97 1.79
CA PRO A 199 -24.64 6.58 0.39
C PRO A 199 -24.80 7.76 -0.58
N TYR A 200 -25.47 8.83 -0.11
CA TYR A 200 -25.71 10.06 -0.86
C TYR A 200 -25.51 11.27 0.04
N GLN A 201 -24.97 12.34 -0.54
CA GLN A 201 -24.83 13.64 0.10
C GLN A 201 -25.29 14.74 -0.85
N GLU A 202 -25.87 15.81 -0.31
CA GLU A 202 -26.28 16.98 -1.09
C GLU A 202 -25.11 17.95 -1.30
N VAL A 203 -25.19 18.75 -2.37
CA VAL A 203 -24.14 19.73 -2.71
C VAL A 203 -23.93 20.72 -1.56
N GLN A 204 -25.01 21.17 -0.92
CA GLN A 204 -24.97 22.11 0.21
C GLN A 204 -24.30 21.50 1.45
N GLU A 205 -24.50 20.20 1.70
CA GLU A 205 -23.86 19.49 2.83
C GLU A 205 -22.37 19.22 2.54
N MET A 206 -21.98 19.04 1.27
CA MET A 206 -20.60 18.80 0.86
C MET A 206 -19.76 20.08 0.80
N PHE A 207 -20.38 21.20 0.40
CA PHE A 207 -19.73 22.51 0.23
C PHE A 207 -20.50 23.57 1.01
N PRO A 208 -20.33 23.65 2.34
CA PRO A 208 -20.93 24.72 3.13
C PRO A 208 -20.34 26.08 2.73
N GLU A 209 -21.06 27.15 3.03
CA GLU A 209 -20.59 28.51 2.81
C GLU A 209 -19.24 28.75 3.51
N ASN A 210 -18.35 29.49 2.85
CA ASN A 210 -16.96 29.76 3.29
C ASN A 210 -16.03 28.53 3.43
N CYS A 211 -16.44 27.34 2.96
CA CYS A 211 -15.55 26.18 2.94
C CYS A 211 -14.33 26.40 2.03
N VAL A 212 -13.18 25.89 2.45
CA VAL A 212 -11.93 25.95 1.66
C VAL A 212 -11.95 24.89 0.57
N VAL A 213 -11.74 25.33 -0.66
CA VAL A 213 -11.72 24.49 -1.86
C VAL A 213 -10.40 24.67 -2.61
N PHE A 214 -9.97 23.62 -3.30
CA PHE A 214 -8.81 23.67 -4.19
C PHE A 214 -9.25 23.44 -5.64
N LEU A 215 -8.73 24.27 -6.54
CA LEU A 215 -9.06 24.17 -7.95
C LEU A 215 -8.27 23.04 -8.61
N ARG A 216 -8.94 22.12 -9.32
CA ARG A 216 -8.28 21.10 -10.17
C ARG A 216 -8.42 21.37 -11.68
N ALA A 217 -8.79 22.59 -12.05
CA ALA A 217 -8.83 23.01 -13.45
C ALA A 217 -7.41 23.19 -14.01
N THR A 218 -7.25 23.13 -15.33
CA THR A 218 -5.96 23.33 -16.01
C THR A 218 -5.38 24.71 -15.72
N GLN A 219 -6.23 25.72 -15.58
CA GLN A 219 -5.82 27.06 -15.17
C GLN A 219 -5.83 27.12 -13.64
N TRP A 220 -4.75 27.62 -13.04
CA TRP A 220 -4.62 27.84 -11.60
C TRP A 220 -4.83 26.56 -10.77
N TYR A 221 -4.25 25.45 -11.24
CA TYR A 221 -4.31 24.16 -10.56
C TYR A 221 -3.67 24.24 -9.17
N GLY A 222 -4.40 23.81 -8.14
CA GLY A 222 -3.92 23.83 -6.76
C GLY A 222 -4.12 25.16 -6.04
N SER A 223 -4.67 26.19 -6.68
CA SER A 223 -5.01 27.44 -6.00
C SER A 223 -6.10 27.24 -4.96
N MET A 224 -5.91 27.88 -3.81
CA MET A 224 -6.84 27.87 -2.68
C MET A 224 -7.96 28.88 -2.91
N GLY A 225 -9.18 28.54 -2.52
CA GLY A 225 -10.31 29.46 -2.58
C GLY A 225 -11.40 29.14 -1.57
N HIS A 226 -12.40 30.01 -1.50
CA HIS A 226 -13.55 29.89 -0.62
C HIS A 226 -14.86 29.81 -1.40
N VAL A 227 -15.79 28.99 -0.93
CA VAL A 227 -17.16 28.90 -1.45
C VAL A 227 -17.93 30.16 -1.05
N VAL A 228 -18.40 30.91 -2.04
CA VAL A 228 -19.19 32.15 -1.82
C VAL A 228 -20.68 31.84 -1.88
N ASP A 229 -21.10 31.07 -2.88
CA ASP A 229 -22.51 30.72 -3.07
C ASP A 229 -22.65 29.39 -3.80
N VAL A 230 -23.64 28.61 -3.38
CA VAL A 230 -24.05 27.35 -4.00
C VAL A 230 -25.38 27.60 -4.69
N THR A 231 -25.32 28.03 -5.95
CA THR A 231 -26.54 28.33 -6.72
C THR A 231 -27.38 27.06 -6.91
N ALA A 232 -28.52 26.99 -6.23
CA ALA A 232 -29.36 25.80 -6.10
C ALA A 232 -29.94 25.23 -7.42
N GLY A 233 -29.81 25.93 -8.55
CA GLY A 233 -30.33 25.52 -9.86
C GLY A 233 -29.29 25.11 -10.90
N HIS A 234 -28.00 25.37 -10.65
CA HIS A 234 -26.92 25.04 -11.57
C HIS A 234 -25.83 24.27 -10.84
N LYS A 235 -25.34 23.18 -11.44
CA LYS A 235 -24.30 22.26 -10.92
C LYS A 235 -22.93 22.92 -10.76
N ARG A 236 -22.88 24.21 -10.42
CA ARG A 236 -21.74 25.09 -10.40
C ARG A 236 -21.73 25.82 -9.08
N ILE A 237 -20.59 25.74 -8.40
CA ILE A 237 -20.33 26.43 -7.15
C ILE A 237 -19.60 27.72 -7.50
N LYS A 238 -20.06 28.84 -6.95
CA LYS A 238 -19.36 30.11 -7.11
C LYS A 238 -18.30 30.21 -6.03
N THR A 239 -17.04 30.26 -6.43
CA THR A 239 -15.90 30.27 -5.54
C THR A 239 -15.03 31.49 -5.80
N ARG A 240 -14.42 32.02 -4.75
CA ARG A 240 -13.42 33.09 -4.81
C ARG A 240 -12.05 32.45 -4.59
N PHE A 241 -11.20 32.48 -5.61
CA PHE A 241 -9.83 31.94 -5.53
C PHE A 241 -8.80 33.04 -5.27
N GLU A 242 -7.78 32.70 -4.50
CA GLU A 242 -6.58 33.51 -4.32
C GLU A 242 -5.51 32.96 -5.25
N ILE A 243 -5.16 33.75 -6.26
CA ILE A 243 -4.18 33.37 -7.28
C ILE A 243 -2.86 34.04 -6.94
N TYR A 244 -1.82 33.22 -6.82
CA TYR A 244 -0.44 33.65 -6.65
C TYR A 244 0.35 33.30 -7.90
N GLU A 245 1.28 34.17 -8.28
CA GLU A 245 2.25 33.85 -9.34
C GLU A 245 3.27 32.84 -8.81
N GLU A 246 3.53 31.79 -9.61
CA GLU A 246 4.55 30.81 -9.26
C GLU A 246 5.96 31.43 -9.44
N PRO A 247 6.87 31.26 -8.47
CA PRO A 247 8.23 31.75 -8.61
C PRO A 247 8.96 31.02 -9.73
N ASN A 248 9.77 31.74 -10.51
CA ASN A 248 10.61 31.09 -11.52
C ASN A 248 11.71 30.26 -10.84
N LEU A 249 11.67 28.94 -11.04
CA LEU A 249 12.63 27.97 -10.50
C LEU A 249 13.71 27.52 -11.50
N ASP A 250 13.77 28.10 -12.70
CA ASP A 250 14.70 27.71 -13.77
C ASP A 250 16.16 27.77 -13.33
N THR A 251 16.52 28.78 -12.54
CA THR A 251 17.89 28.94 -12.01
C THR A 251 18.23 27.82 -11.03
N VAL A 252 17.30 27.47 -10.14
CA VAL A 252 17.48 26.40 -9.16
C VAL A 252 17.54 25.03 -9.84
N LEU A 253 16.72 24.81 -10.88
CA LEU A 253 16.75 23.59 -11.68
C LEU A 253 18.09 23.40 -12.38
N LYS A 254 18.67 24.46 -12.95
CA LYS A 254 20.01 24.40 -13.56
C LYS A 254 21.09 24.05 -12.54
N ILE A 255 21.05 24.67 -11.36
CA ILE A 255 21.99 24.38 -10.26
C ILE A 255 21.86 22.92 -9.81
N ASP A 256 20.63 22.39 -9.70
CA ASP A 256 20.39 20.98 -9.34
C ASP A 256 20.89 20.02 -10.43
N ASP A 257 20.65 20.33 -11.71
CA ASP A 257 21.14 19.52 -12.83
C ASP A 257 22.68 19.51 -12.92
N GLU A 258 23.32 20.67 -12.72
CA GLU A 258 24.78 20.77 -12.61
C GLU A 258 25.30 19.94 -11.42
N ALA A 259 24.69 20.06 -10.24
CA ALA A 259 25.06 19.26 -9.07
C ALA A 259 24.87 17.75 -9.29
N ARG A 260 23.81 17.34 -10.00
CA ARG A 260 23.54 15.93 -10.35
C ARG A 260 24.54 15.36 -11.34
N SER A 261 25.08 16.19 -12.24
CA SER A 261 26.08 15.77 -13.22
C SER A 261 27.39 15.31 -12.57
N HIS A 262 27.69 15.77 -11.35
CA HIS A 262 28.90 15.43 -10.60
C HIS A 262 28.81 14.10 -9.82
N TYR A 263 27.69 13.38 -9.88
CA TYR A 263 27.57 12.08 -9.24
C TYR A 263 28.29 10.98 -10.04
N LEU A 264 29.28 10.35 -9.40
CA LEU A 264 30.01 9.23 -9.96
C LEU A 264 29.43 7.88 -9.49
N THR A 265 29.61 6.84 -10.30
CA THR A 265 29.33 5.48 -9.82
C THR A 265 30.37 5.05 -8.79
N THR A 266 30.05 4.06 -7.96
CA THR A 266 30.99 3.54 -6.96
C THR A 266 32.26 2.96 -7.59
N TYR A 267 32.18 2.45 -8.81
CA TYR A 267 33.34 1.91 -9.54
C TYR A 267 34.24 3.03 -10.06
N ASP A 268 33.65 4.07 -10.66
CA ASP A 268 34.41 5.20 -11.20
C ASP A 268 35.11 5.99 -10.09
N ALA A 269 34.41 6.23 -8.97
CA ALA A 269 34.99 6.88 -7.80
C ALA A 269 36.08 6.04 -7.12
N ALA A 270 35.94 4.71 -7.12
CA ALA A 270 36.98 3.82 -6.59
C ALA A 270 38.23 3.81 -7.49
N SER A 271 38.01 3.84 -8.81
CA SER A 271 39.09 3.92 -9.80
C SER A 271 39.84 5.25 -9.73
N SER A 272 39.15 6.39 -9.53
CA SER A 272 39.80 7.69 -9.43
C SER A 272 40.64 7.85 -8.15
N ILE A 273 40.24 7.20 -7.06
CA ILE A 273 40.96 7.22 -5.77
C ILE A 273 42.02 6.09 -5.68
N GLY A 274 42.03 5.16 -6.64
CA GLY A 274 42.99 4.04 -6.65
C GLY A 274 42.74 2.99 -5.56
N ILE A 275 41.49 2.83 -5.11
CA ILE A 275 41.10 1.87 -4.07
C ILE A 275 40.09 0.86 -4.61
N SER A 276 39.96 -0.29 -3.95
CA SER A 276 38.90 -1.24 -4.32
C SER A 276 37.50 -0.68 -4.01
N ALA A 277 36.52 -0.95 -4.88
CA ALA A 277 35.13 -0.53 -4.68
C ALA A 277 34.51 -1.06 -3.37
N ASN A 278 34.95 -2.25 -2.92
CA ASN A 278 34.56 -2.82 -1.63
C ASN A 278 35.13 -2.04 -0.45
N LEU A 279 36.38 -1.58 -0.54
CA LEU A 279 36.99 -0.75 0.50
C LEU A 279 36.32 0.62 0.57
N LEU A 280 36.08 1.28 -0.57
CA LEU A 280 35.33 2.54 -0.64
C LEU A 280 33.92 2.38 -0.04
N SER A 281 33.24 1.27 -0.32
CA SER A 281 31.92 0.97 0.25
C SER A 281 31.95 0.79 1.77
N ARG A 282 33.04 0.23 2.33
CA ARG A 282 33.22 0.11 3.78
C ARG A 282 33.58 1.46 4.42
N LEU A 283 34.52 2.20 3.85
CA LEU A 283 34.95 3.53 4.33
C LEU A 283 33.79 4.54 4.31
N SER A 284 33.00 4.53 3.24
CA SER A 284 31.78 5.35 3.11
C SER A 284 30.65 4.91 4.04
N SER A 285 30.77 3.78 4.74
CA SER A 285 29.75 3.28 5.67
C SER A 285 30.11 3.59 7.12
N THR A 286 29.47 2.92 8.09
CA THR A 286 29.81 2.98 9.51
C THR A 286 30.82 1.88 9.85
N ILE A 287 31.99 2.25 10.38
CA ILE A 287 33.02 1.32 10.83
C ILE A 287 33.21 1.56 12.32
N TYR A 288 32.81 0.60 13.16
CA TYR A 288 33.05 0.68 14.60
C TYR A 288 34.43 0.09 14.94
N MET A 289 35.28 0.91 15.52
CA MET A 289 36.52 0.51 16.17
C MET A 289 36.25 0.34 17.67
N VAL A 290 36.72 -0.77 18.22
CA VAL A 290 36.66 -1.04 19.66
C VAL A 290 38.08 -0.99 20.18
N THR A 291 38.36 -0.06 21.09
CA THR A 291 39.66 0.03 21.74
C THR A 291 39.71 -0.97 22.90
N GLY A 292 40.54 -2.01 22.77
CA GLY A 292 40.70 -3.05 23.78
C GLY A 292 41.50 -4.26 23.29
N GLY A 293 41.99 -5.10 24.21
CA GLY A 293 42.63 -6.37 23.87
C GLY A 293 41.69 -7.25 23.04
N ARG A 294 42.26 -8.01 22.09
CA ARG A 294 41.63 -8.73 20.95
C ARG A 294 40.37 -9.59 21.26
N ARG A 295 39.93 -9.74 22.52
CA ARG A 295 38.85 -10.63 22.99
C ARG A 295 38.04 -10.15 24.22
N SER A 296 37.92 -8.86 24.53
CA SER A 296 36.94 -8.44 25.53
C SER A 296 35.52 -8.52 24.92
N LEU A 297 34.85 -9.66 25.12
CA LEU A 297 33.50 -9.93 24.58
C LEU A 297 32.39 -9.05 25.16
N ASN A 298 32.69 -8.27 26.20
CA ASN A 298 31.75 -7.35 26.87
C ASN A 298 32.29 -5.91 26.84
N VAL A 299 32.45 -5.34 25.64
CA VAL A 299 32.67 -3.89 25.54
C VAL A 299 31.32 -3.20 25.50
N ASP A 300 31.02 -2.50 26.59
CA ASP A 300 29.94 -1.52 26.69
C ASP A 300 29.91 -0.63 25.44
N GLU A 301 28.72 -0.18 25.03
CA GLU A 301 28.55 0.70 23.86
C GLU A 301 29.44 1.96 23.92
N LYS A 302 29.89 2.34 25.13
CA LYS A 302 30.81 3.45 25.41
C LYS A 302 32.23 3.28 24.84
N GLY A 303 32.68 2.05 24.54
CA GLY A 303 34.02 1.77 23.98
C GLY A 303 34.07 1.67 22.45
N LYS A 304 32.95 1.91 21.75
CA LYS A 304 32.84 1.82 20.28
C LYS A 304 32.98 3.20 19.66
N MET A 305 34.07 3.46 18.96
CA MET A 305 34.26 4.67 18.17
C MET A 305 33.92 4.40 16.70
N ASN A 306 33.06 5.22 16.09
CA ASN A 306 32.82 5.12 14.65
C ASN A 306 33.87 5.92 13.87
N ILE A 307 34.66 5.25 13.04
CA ILE A 307 35.68 5.85 12.17
C ILE A 307 35.26 5.87 10.69
N GLY A 308 34.06 5.35 10.37
CA GLY A 308 33.53 5.37 9.01
C GLY A 308 32.92 6.73 8.66
N LEU A 309 32.99 7.12 7.39
CA LEU A 309 32.55 8.44 6.88
C LEU A 309 31.02 8.64 6.93
N GLN A 310 30.24 7.59 7.19
CA GLN A 310 28.77 7.63 7.31
C GLN A 310 28.04 8.27 6.11
N LEU A 311 28.57 8.08 4.91
CA LEU A 311 28.00 8.60 3.65
C LEU A 311 26.92 7.65 3.10
N SER A 312 27.01 6.36 3.44
CA SER A 312 26.05 5.34 3.05
C SER A 312 25.63 4.48 4.25
N TRP A 313 24.34 4.44 4.52
CA TRP A 313 23.79 3.50 5.49
C TRP A 313 23.17 2.33 4.73
N CYS A 314 23.84 1.17 4.73
CA CYS A 314 23.38 0.02 3.93
C CYS A 314 22.32 -0.83 4.68
N ARG A 315 22.32 -0.80 6.03
CA ARG A 315 21.43 -1.64 6.88
C ARG A 315 20.07 -1.03 7.25
N ARG A 316 19.99 0.29 7.23
CA ARG A 316 18.78 1.12 7.35
C ARG A 316 18.73 1.83 6.01
N THR A 317 17.62 1.79 5.30
CA THR A 317 17.46 2.33 3.95
C THR A 317 17.51 3.88 3.90
N LEU A 318 18.24 4.52 4.83
CA LEU A 318 18.49 5.95 4.86
C LEU A 318 19.79 6.26 4.11
N LYS A 319 19.74 7.31 3.29
CA LYS A 319 20.92 7.94 2.71
C LYS A 319 21.00 9.35 3.26
N ARG A 320 22.19 9.84 3.55
CA ARG A 320 22.39 11.28 3.77
C ARG A 320 22.33 11.98 2.41
N LEU A 321 21.50 13.02 2.35
CA LEU A 321 20.83 13.54 1.14
C LEU A 321 21.72 14.21 0.07
N ALA A 322 23.05 14.20 0.18
CA ALA A 322 23.89 14.95 -0.77
C ALA A 322 24.98 14.12 -1.47
N ILE A 323 25.22 12.86 -1.10
CA ILE A 323 26.45 12.15 -1.53
C ILE A 323 26.15 10.81 -2.22
N ARG A 324 24.90 10.32 -2.19
CA ARG A 324 24.56 9.05 -2.83
C ARG A 324 23.11 8.97 -3.27
N GLU A 325 22.85 9.15 -4.55
CA GLU A 325 21.63 8.65 -5.17
C GLU A 325 21.78 7.16 -5.53
N ARG A 326 20.69 6.39 -5.44
CA ARG A 326 20.65 4.98 -5.85
C ARG A 326 19.48 4.93 -6.80
N TRP A 327 19.79 4.95 -8.09
CA TRP A 327 18.82 4.77 -9.15
C TRP A 327 18.13 3.42 -8.94
N ARG A 328 16.87 3.45 -8.52
CA ARG A 328 16.02 2.26 -8.50
C ARG A 328 15.33 2.20 -9.87
N ARG A 329 16.08 1.91 -10.94
CA ARG A 329 15.52 1.41 -12.21
C ARG A 329 15.82 -0.07 -12.30
N ILE A 330 14.88 -0.87 -11.80
CA ILE A 330 14.80 -2.29 -12.14
C ILE A 330 13.86 -2.39 -13.35
N GLY A 331 14.40 -2.91 -14.45
CA GLY A 331 13.65 -3.66 -15.46
C GLY A 331 12.76 -2.85 -16.42
N CYS A 332 13.34 -2.39 -17.51
CA CYS A 332 12.61 -2.44 -18.79
C CYS A 332 13.61 -2.76 -19.90
N THR A 333 13.60 -4.03 -20.30
CA THR A 333 14.34 -4.58 -21.45
C THR A 333 13.95 -3.81 -22.70
N ARG A 334 14.91 -3.08 -23.26
CA ARG A 334 14.81 -2.34 -24.50
C ARG A 334 14.92 -3.33 -25.67
N THR A 335 13.80 -3.80 -26.22
CA THR A 335 13.77 -4.40 -27.56
C THR A 335 14.09 -3.32 -28.58
N ARG A 336 15.22 -3.49 -29.26
CA ARG A 336 15.61 -2.75 -30.47
C ARG A 336 14.47 -2.80 -31.49
N ARG A 337 13.93 -1.64 -31.89
CA ARG A 337 13.33 -1.48 -33.22
C ARG A 337 14.45 -1.02 -34.15
N SER A 338 14.73 -1.85 -35.14
CA SER A 338 15.50 -1.50 -36.32
C SER A 338 14.71 -0.53 -37.17
N THR A 339 15.45 0.40 -37.74
CA THR A 339 15.09 1.37 -38.78
C THR A 339 14.32 0.73 -39.95
N GLY A 340 13.28 1.44 -40.37
CA GLY A 340 12.72 1.49 -41.71
C GLY A 340 12.38 2.95 -41.98
#